data_AF-A0A534NTW3-F1
#
_entry.id   AF-A0A534NTW3-F1
#
_cell.length_a   1.000
_cell.length_b   1.000
_cell.length_c   1.000
_cell.angle_alpha   90.00
_cell.angle_beta   90.00
_cell.angle_gamma   90.00
#
_symmetry.space_group_name_H-M   'P 1'
#
loop_
_entity.id
_entity.type
_entity.pdbx_description
1 polymer ?
#
loop_
_entity_poly.entity_id
_entity_poly.type
_entity_poly.pdbx_seq_one_letter_code
_entity_poly.pdbx_strand_id
1 'polypeptide(L)'
;MSPRVLLLLAFISGPVFALGVAPVHLQPGPTLSLPWAEHGRLSQVTGRSGVGWSQEAYVVPQRPGKNLVRYFDYQWRDYDYLSDDGSAGLRLYFYDREYPVARIAGGLIRESWRYLSDRFQYKPSFRVPYILYNTYREFLETNVFAVQEGVLGVTSPQDLRMSLPYAGEREFFKLVSTHEMTHQFQIQKVAERAASAGL
;
A
#
# COMPACT_ATOMS: atom_id res chain seq x y z
N MET A 1 -21.31 29.72 77.25
CA MET A 1 -20.37 30.39 76.32
C MET A 1 -19.67 29.30 75.51
N SER A 2 -19.92 29.27 74.19
CA SER A 2 -19.19 28.46 73.21
C SER A 2 -19.35 29.20 71.87
N PRO A 3 -18.28 29.69 71.24
CA PRO A 3 -18.38 30.37 69.96
C PRO A 3 -18.27 29.38 68.79
N ARG A 4 -18.95 29.79 67.72
CA ARG A 4 -19.08 29.16 66.41
C ARG A 4 -17.73 29.10 65.66
N VAL A 5 -17.53 28.05 64.88
CA VAL A 5 -16.63 28.08 63.71
C VAL A 5 -17.42 27.56 62.51
N LEU A 6 -17.68 28.47 61.56
CA LEU A 6 -18.31 28.23 60.28
C LEU A 6 -17.19 27.99 59.26
N LEU A 7 -17.11 26.80 58.66
CA LEU A 7 -16.11 26.47 57.65
C LEU A 7 -16.64 26.93 56.27
N LEU A 8 -16.07 28.01 55.72
CA LEU A 8 -16.30 28.47 54.35
C LEU A 8 -15.34 27.70 53.42
N LEU A 9 -15.87 26.88 52.51
CA LEU A 9 -15.09 26.39 51.36
C LEU A 9 -15.14 27.42 50.24
N ALA A 10 -14.02 28.07 49.96
CA ALA A 10 -13.82 28.89 48.77
C ALA A 10 -13.38 27.99 47.61
N PHE A 11 -14.19 27.88 46.55
CA PHE A 11 -13.77 27.33 45.27
C PHE A 11 -12.98 28.40 44.51
N ILE A 12 -11.70 28.15 44.28
CA ILE A 12 -10.84 28.96 43.40
C ILE A 12 -11.08 28.47 41.96
N SER A 13 -11.80 29.26 41.16
CA SER A 13 -11.94 29.04 39.72
C SER A 13 -10.70 29.55 38.99
N GLY A 14 -9.95 28.65 38.33
CA GLY A 14 -8.93 29.03 37.35
C GLY A 14 -9.57 29.45 36.02
N PRO A 15 -8.93 30.31 35.21
CA PRO A 15 -9.49 30.74 33.93
C PRO A 15 -9.40 29.62 32.88
N VAL A 16 -10.54 29.33 32.25
CA VAL A 16 -10.62 28.50 31.04
C VAL A 16 -10.28 29.38 29.84
N PHE A 17 -9.17 29.12 29.17
CA PHE A 17 -8.90 29.69 27.84
C PHE A 17 -9.70 28.93 26.79
N ALA A 18 -10.79 29.54 26.31
CA ALA A 18 -11.53 29.05 25.15
C ALA A 18 -10.84 29.53 23.86
N LEU A 19 -10.17 28.63 23.13
CA LEU A 19 -9.77 28.87 21.75
C LEU A 19 -11.03 28.80 20.86
N GLY A 20 -11.56 29.95 20.49
CA GLY A 20 -12.66 30.04 19.53
C GLY A 20 -12.18 29.69 18.12
N VAL A 21 -12.54 28.51 17.63
CA VAL A 21 -12.45 28.18 16.20
C VAL A 21 -13.83 28.45 15.61
N ALA A 22 -13.98 29.55 14.89
CA ALA A 22 -15.20 29.80 14.12
C ALA A 22 -15.24 28.83 12.93
N PRO A 23 -16.39 28.22 12.60
CA PRO A 23 -16.52 27.39 11.41
C PRO A 23 -16.39 28.27 10.15
N VAL A 24 -15.46 27.91 9.27
CA VAL A 24 -15.34 28.51 7.93
C VAL A 24 -16.54 28.03 7.10
N HIS A 25 -17.49 28.94 6.83
CA HIS A 25 -18.51 28.73 5.81
C HIS A 25 -17.94 29.16 4.45
N LEU A 26 -17.51 28.18 3.65
CA LEU A 26 -17.19 28.38 2.25
C LEU A 26 -18.51 28.59 1.47
N GLN A 27 -18.71 29.78 0.90
CA GLN A 27 -19.80 29.99 -0.06
C GLN A 27 -19.55 29.14 -1.30
N PRO A 28 -20.55 28.40 -1.83
CA PRO A 28 -20.37 27.65 -3.06
C PRO A 28 -20.19 28.63 -4.23
N GLY A 29 -19.00 28.63 -4.82
CA GLY A 29 -18.70 29.34 -6.07
C GLY A 29 -19.42 28.69 -7.26
N PRO A 30 -19.49 29.37 -8.42
CA PRO A 30 -20.19 28.85 -9.59
C PRO A 30 -19.57 27.53 -10.07
N THR A 31 -20.43 26.53 -10.26
CA THR A 31 -20.06 25.22 -10.80
C THR A 31 -19.63 25.39 -12.26
N LEU A 32 -18.35 25.13 -12.57
CA LEU A 32 -17.87 25.02 -13.94
C LEU A 32 -18.55 23.80 -14.61
N SER A 33 -19.37 24.03 -15.63
CA SER A 33 -19.93 22.97 -16.47
C SER A 33 -18.86 22.47 -17.44
N LEU A 34 -18.21 21.37 -17.06
CA LEU A 34 -17.25 20.70 -17.93
C LEU A 34 -17.99 19.76 -18.91
N PRO A 35 -17.74 19.83 -20.22
CA PRO A 35 -18.54 19.17 -21.25
C PRO A 35 -18.38 17.64 -21.33
N TRP A 36 -17.71 17.04 -20.34
CA TRP A 36 -17.62 15.58 -20.17
C TRP A 36 -18.54 15.03 -19.08
N ALA A 37 -19.43 15.88 -18.53
CA ALA A 37 -20.39 15.49 -17.49
C ALA A 37 -21.47 14.47 -17.96
N GLU A 38 -21.59 14.23 -19.27
CA GLU A 38 -22.31 13.06 -19.79
C GLU A 38 -21.31 12.00 -20.26
N HIS A 39 -20.93 11.10 -19.35
CA HIS A 39 -20.29 9.86 -19.77
C HIS A 39 -21.34 9.01 -20.48
N GLY A 40 -21.27 8.98 -21.82
CA GLY A 40 -21.97 7.97 -22.62
C GLY A 40 -21.75 6.58 -22.01
N ARG A 41 -22.79 5.76 -22.01
CA ARG A 41 -22.77 4.43 -21.38
C ARG A 41 -21.57 3.64 -21.94
N LEU A 42 -20.67 3.19 -21.07
CA LEU A 42 -19.41 2.47 -21.42
C LEU A 42 -19.58 1.30 -22.41
N SER A 43 -20.80 0.76 -22.53
CA SER A 43 -21.17 -0.25 -23.52
C SER A 43 -21.05 0.23 -24.98
N GLN A 44 -21.13 1.54 -25.22
CA GLN A 44 -20.99 2.13 -26.55
C GLN A 44 -19.53 2.26 -27.00
N VAL A 45 -18.57 2.25 -26.08
CA VAL A 45 -17.13 2.40 -26.37
C VAL A 45 -16.43 1.05 -26.52
N THR A 46 -16.94 0.01 -25.84
CA THR A 46 -16.27 -1.30 -25.72
C THR A 46 -16.95 -2.43 -26.48
N GLY A 47 -18.15 -2.20 -27.02
CA GLY A 47 -18.92 -3.21 -27.76
C GLY A 47 -19.33 -4.43 -26.92
N ARG A 48 -19.20 -4.39 -25.59
CA ARG A 48 -19.54 -5.49 -24.69
C ARG A 48 -20.47 -5.04 -23.59
N SER A 49 -21.52 -5.83 -23.37
CA SER A 49 -22.54 -5.59 -22.34
C SER A 49 -22.06 -6.02 -20.96
N GLY A 50 -22.17 -5.08 -20.01
CA GLY A 50 -22.34 -5.22 -18.55
C GLY A 50 -21.64 -6.37 -17.81
N VAL A 51 -20.64 -6.02 -17.00
CA VAL A 51 -20.22 -6.82 -15.84
C VAL A 51 -20.22 -5.90 -14.61
N GLY A 52 -20.79 -6.38 -13.51
CA GLY A 52 -21.15 -5.61 -12.32
C GLY A 52 -19.99 -4.96 -11.57
N TRP A 53 -20.36 -3.94 -10.80
CA TRP A 53 -19.50 -3.06 -10.01
C TRP A 53 -18.67 -3.81 -8.95
N SER A 54 -17.45 -4.22 -9.30
CA SER A 54 -16.40 -4.61 -8.33
C SER A 54 -14.97 -4.54 -8.88
N GLN A 55 -14.75 -3.93 -10.04
CA GLN A 55 -13.42 -3.85 -10.66
C GLN A 55 -12.74 -2.55 -10.22
N GLU A 56 -11.98 -2.61 -9.13
CA GLU A 56 -10.81 -1.74 -8.96
C GLU A 56 -9.97 -1.85 -10.25
N ALA A 57 -9.59 -0.69 -10.79
CA ALA A 57 -9.19 -0.49 -12.18
C ALA A 57 -8.26 -1.59 -12.73
N TYR A 58 -8.80 -2.43 -13.62
CA TYR A 58 -8.02 -3.36 -14.43
C TYR A 58 -7.26 -2.55 -15.49
N VAL A 59 -6.06 -2.08 -15.14
CA VAL A 59 -5.17 -1.40 -16.09
C VAL A 59 -4.35 -2.45 -16.83
N VAL A 60 -4.83 -2.84 -18.01
CA VAL A 60 -4.02 -3.58 -18.99
C VAL A 60 -3.70 -2.64 -20.16
N PRO A 61 -2.43 -2.25 -20.37
CA PRO A 61 -2.08 -1.30 -21.42
C PRO A 61 -2.27 -1.91 -22.81
N GLN A 62 -2.82 -1.12 -23.72
CA GLN A 62 -3.12 -1.52 -25.09
C GLN A 62 -1.86 -1.68 -25.98
N ARG A 63 -0.65 -1.31 -25.53
CA ARG A 63 0.66 -1.58 -26.20
C ARG A 63 1.85 -1.54 -25.22
N PRO A 64 2.31 -2.69 -24.66
CA PRO A 64 3.55 -2.77 -23.89
C PRO A 64 4.79 -2.86 -24.80
N GLY A 65 5.96 -2.36 -24.36
CA GLY A 65 7.26 -2.74 -24.95
C GLY A 65 8.03 -1.69 -25.75
N LYS A 66 8.21 -0.46 -25.24
CA LYS A 66 9.14 0.50 -25.88
C LYS A 66 10.54 0.59 -25.24
N ASN A 67 10.78 0.00 -24.08
CA ASN A 67 12.13 -0.05 -23.51
C ASN A 67 12.70 -1.47 -23.66
N LEU A 68 13.46 -1.68 -24.74
CA LEU A 68 14.15 -2.95 -25.06
C LEU A 68 15.66 -2.89 -24.76
N VAL A 69 16.16 -1.77 -24.23
CA VAL A 69 17.57 -1.61 -23.87
C VAL A 69 17.74 -2.04 -22.41
N ARG A 70 18.48 -3.13 -22.21
CA ARG A 70 18.91 -3.59 -20.89
C ARG A 70 20.18 -2.84 -20.49
N TYR A 71 20.06 -1.88 -19.58
CA TYR A 71 21.17 -1.07 -19.07
C TYR A 71 21.95 -1.78 -17.96
N PHE A 72 21.38 -2.81 -17.35
CA PHE A 72 21.98 -3.53 -16.23
C PHE A 72 22.08 -5.04 -16.47
N ASP A 73 23.18 -5.63 -16.01
CA ASP A 73 23.27 -7.08 -15.86
C ASP A 73 22.69 -7.50 -14.50
N TYR A 74 21.79 -8.48 -14.46
CA TYR A 74 21.15 -8.95 -13.24
C TYR A 74 21.55 -10.40 -12.99
N GLN A 75 22.48 -10.60 -12.05
CA GLN A 75 22.80 -11.91 -11.48
C GLN A 75 21.83 -12.14 -10.31
N TRP A 76 20.69 -12.76 -10.59
CA TRP A 76 19.60 -12.91 -9.61
C TRP A 76 19.93 -13.94 -8.52
N ARG A 77 19.50 -13.63 -7.30
CA ARG A 77 19.42 -14.50 -6.13
C ARG A 77 18.03 -14.45 -5.56
N ASP A 78 17.69 -15.50 -4.82
CA ASP A 78 16.49 -15.56 -4.01
C ASP A 78 16.78 -16.05 -2.60
N TYR A 79 15.91 -15.67 -1.67
CA TYR A 79 15.95 -16.13 -0.28
C TYR A 79 14.54 -16.24 0.29
N ASP A 80 14.21 -17.43 0.82
CA ASP A 80 12.95 -17.65 1.53
C ASP A 80 13.03 -17.05 2.94
N TYR A 81 11.99 -16.31 3.33
CA TYR A 81 11.97 -15.48 4.52
C TYR A 81 10.60 -15.50 5.20
N LEU A 82 10.57 -15.26 6.52
CA LEU A 82 9.34 -15.03 7.33
C LEU A 82 8.37 -16.21 7.44
N SER A 83 8.80 -17.44 7.13
CA SER A 83 7.99 -18.65 7.34
C SER A 83 8.02 -19.15 8.79
N ASP A 84 8.72 -18.46 9.69
CA ASP A 84 8.90 -18.85 11.11
C ASP A 84 7.64 -18.66 11.96
N ASP A 85 6.69 -17.85 11.51
CA ASP A 85 5.42 -17.62 12.20
C ASP A 85 4.30 -18.59 11.76
N GLY A 86 4.57 -19.54 10.85
CA GLY A 86 3.56 -20.46 10.31
C GLY A 86 2.77 -19.91 9.11
N SER A 87 3.14 -18.74 8.60
CA SER A 87 2.75 -18.28 7.26
C SER A 87 3.59 -18.97 6.17
N ALA A 88 3.18 -18.81 4.91
CA ALA A 88 4.00 -19.21 3.77
C ALA A 88 5.22 -18.29 3.54
N GLY A 89 5.27 -17.15 4.26
CA GLY A 89 6.31 -16.15 4.17
C GLY A 89 6.41 -15.50 2.79
N LEU A 90 7.62 -15.06 2.46
CA LEU A 90 7.94 -14.49 1.15
C LEU A 90 9.24 -15.08 0.60
N ARG A 91 9.40 -15.00 -0.72
CA ARG A 91 10.67 -15.21 -1.40
C ARG A 91 11.18 -13.87 -1.90
N LEU A 92 12.30 -13.41 -1.34
CA LEU A 92 12.93 -12.15 -1.72
C LEU A 92 13.90 -12.38 -2.88
N TYR A 93 13.61 -11.79 -4.04
CA TYR A 93 14.47 -11.75 -5.21
C TYR A 93 15.26 -10.44 -5.22
N PHE A 94 16.56 -10.54 -5.38
CA PHE A 94 17.50 -9.43 -5.48
C PHE A 94 18.68 -9.89 -6.35
N TYR A 95 19.62 -9.01 -6.69
CA TYR A 95 20.79 -9.40 -7.49
C TYR A 95 22.08 -9.29 -6.68
N ASP A 96 23.07 -10.13 -7.01
CA ASP A 96 24.30 -10.38 -6.25
C ASP A 96 24.94 -9.12 -5.66
N ARG A 97 25.13 -8.10 -6.50
CA ARG A 97 25.79 -6.84 -6.11
C ARG A 97 25.04 -6.07 -5.01
N GLU A 98 23.75 -6.34 -4.81
CA GLU A 98 22.89 -5.65 -3.84
C GLU A 98 22.60 -6.47 -2.59
N TYR A 99 23.33 -7.55 -2.35
CA TYR A 99 23.20 -8.31 -1.10
C TYR A 99 23.22 -7.41 0.18
N PRO A 100 24.07 -6.37 0.30
CA PRO A 100 24.02 -5.46 1.44
C PRO A 100 22.69 -4.69 1.56
N VAL A 101 22.13 -4.23 0.44
CA VAL A 101 20.83 -3.53 0.40
C VAL A 101 19.70 -4.48 0.75
N ALA A 102 19.72 -5.71 0.20
CA ALA A 102 18.74 -6.75 0.51
C ALA A 102 18.71 -7.09 2.01
N ARG A 103 19.86 -7.06 2.70
CA ARG A 103 19.91 -7.25 4.16
C ARG A 103 19.22 -6.13 4.93
N ILE A 104 19.41 -4.88 4.51
CA ILE A 104 18.74 -3.71 5.14
C ILE A 104 17.24 -3.79 4.89
N ALA A 105 16.84 -3.97 3.63
CA ALA A 105 15.45 -4.12 3.23
C ALA A 105 14.78 -5.28 3.97
N GLY A 106 15.45 -6.42 4.13
CA GLY A 106 14.95 -7.59 4.87
C GLY A 106 14.64 -7.30 6.34
N GLY A 107 15.34 -6.37 6.99
CA GLY A 107 14.99 -5.92 8.34
C GLY A 107 13.66 -5.16 8.37
N LEU A 108 13.47 -4.23 7.41
CA LEU A 108 12.28 -3.39 7.30
C LEU A 108 11.06 -4.20 6.88
N ILE A 109 11.24 -5.11 5.91
CA ILE A 109 10.20 -6.04 5.45
C ILE A 109 9.72 -6.90 6.62
N ARG A 110 10.63 -7.43 7.45
CA ARG A 110 10.26 -8.21 8.65
C ARG A 110 9.43 -7.38 9.62
N GLU A 111 9.82 -6.14 9.87
CA GLU A 111 9.08 -5.24 10.77
C GLU A 111 7.65 -5.01 10.27
N SER A 112 7.51 -4.63 8.99
CA SER A 112 6.22 -4.41 8.35
C SER A 112 5.36 -5.68 8.27
N TRP A 113 5.95 -6.85 8.01
CA TRP A 113 5.24 -8.13 8.00
C TRP A 113 4.64 -8.48 9.36
N ARG A 114 5.42 -8.30 10.45
CA ARG A 114 4.93 -8.54 11.82
C ARG A 114 3.80 -7.58 12.16
N TYR A 115 3.98 -6.30 11.86
CA TYR A 115 2.93 -5.29 12.02
C TYR A 115 1.63 -5.66 11.29
N LEU A 116 1.72 -6.08 10.02
CA LEU A 116 0.55 -6.47 9.22
C LEU A 116 -0.08 -7.78 9.70
N SER A 117 0.73 -8.78 10.07
CA SER A 117 0.24 -10.04 10.64
C SER A 117 -0.57 -9.81 11.91
N ASP A 118 -0.08 -8.93 12.79
CA ASP A 118 -0.80 -8.52 14.00
C ASP A 118 -2.03 -7.68 13.65
N ARG A 119 -1.93 -6.72 12.73
CA ARG A 119 -3.06 -5.84 12.40
C ARG A 119 -4.20 -6.58 11.72
N PHE A 120 -3.90 -7.50 10.81
CA PHE A 120 -4.88 -8.29 10.09
C PHE A 120 -5.32 -9.55 10.84
N GLN A 121 -4.60 -9.94 11.92
CA GLN A 121 -4.81 -11.23 12.60
C GLN A 121 -4.87 -12.38 11.59
N TYR A 122 -3.92 -12.38 10.67
CA TYR A 122 -3.91 -13.25 9.50
C TYR A 122 -2.48 -13.57 9.10
N LYS A 123 -2.24 -14.82 8.72
CA LYS A 123 -0.96 -15.32 8.22
C LYS A 123 -1.15 -15.73 6.76
N PRO A 124 -0.52 -15.03 5.80
CA PRO A 124 -0.61 -15.37 4.37
C PRO A 124 -0.32 -16.85 4.11
N SER A 125 -1.22 -17.54 3.41
CA SER A 125 -1.09 -18.96 3.09
C SER A 125 -0.33 -19.23 1.80
N PHE A 126 -0.18 -18.22 0.94
CA PHE A 126 0.60 -18.28 -0.29
C PHE A 126 1.86 -17.43 -0.17
N ARG A 127 2.97 -17.99 -0.64
CA ARG A 127 4.26 -17.34 -0.59
C ARG A 127 4.28 -16.12 -1.51
N VAL A 128 4.65 -14.97 -0.97
CA VAL A 128 4.76 -13.72 -1.74
C VAL A 128 6.09 -13.69 -2.51
N PRO A 129 6.10 -13.63 -3.84
CA PRO A 129 7.32 -13.35 -4.59
C PRO A 129 7.61 -11.84 -4.56
N TYR A 130 8.66 -11.43 -3.85
CA TYR A 130 9.02 -10.03 -3.63
C TYR A 130 10.28 -9.71 -4.43
N ILE A 131 10.19 -8.84 -5.43
CA ILE A 131 11.33 -8.44 -6.28
C ILE A 131 11.83 -7.06 -5.84
N LEU A 132 13.05 -7.03 -5.32
CA LEU A 132 13.70 -5.82 -4.83
C LEU A 132 14.69 -5.29 -5.87
N TYR A 133 14.51 -4.02 -6.23
CA TYR A 133 15.49 -3.27 -7.01
C TYR A 133 16.28 -2.32 -6.10
N ASN A 134 17.51 -1.99 -6.46
CA ASN A 134 18.28 -0.99 -5.72
C ASN A 134 17.78 0.42 -6.04
N THR A 135 17.59 0.73 -7.32
CA THR A 135 17.24 2.08 -7.78
C THR A 135 15.86 2.15 -8.45
N TYR A 136 15.25 3.34 -8.42
CA TYR A 136 14.00 3.60 -9.14
C TYR A 136 14.13 3.38 -10.65
N ARG A 137 15.32 3.68 -11.22
CA ARG A 137 15.59 3.45 -12.66
C ARG A 137 15.51 1.96 -13.02
N GLU A 138 16.15 1.10 -12.22
CA GLU A 138 16.09 -0.34 -12.43
C GLU A 138 14.64 -0.86 -12.33
N PHE A 139 13.87 -0.37 -11.36
CA PHE A 139 12.45 -0.70 -11.23
C PHE A 139 11.64 -0.35 -12.49
N LEU A 140 11.77 0.88 -13.00
CA LEU A 140 11.09 1.33 -14.22
C LEU A 140 11.57 0.62 -15.50
N GLU A 141 12.82 0.17 -15.54
CA GLU A 141 13.37 -0.56 -16.67
C GLU A 141 12.79 -1.97 -16.78
N THR A 142 12.40 -2.57 -15.66
CA THR A 142 11.95 -3.96 -15.66
C THR A 142 10.53 -4.13 -16.16
N ASN A 143 10.37 -4.94 -17.21
CA ASN A 143 9.07 -5.33 -17.78
C ASN A 143 8.29 -6.34 -16.90
N VAL A 144 8.68 -6.54 -15.63
CA VAL A 144 7.94 -7.46 -14.73
C VAL A 144 6.51 -6.95 -14.54
N PHE A 145 6.34 -5.63 -14.58
CA PHE A 145 5.06 -4.93 -14.59
C PHE A 145 5.10 -3.79 -15.61
N ALA A 146 3.98 -3.50 -16.27
CA ALA A 146 3.86 -2.29 -17.08
C ALA A 146 3.56 -1.09 -16.17
N VAL A 147 4.60 -0.52 -15.59
CA VAL A 147 4.51 0.52 -14.56
C VAL A 147 4.49 1.91 -15.22
N GLN A 148 3.57 2.80 -14.80
CA GLN A 148 3.56 4.21 -15.22
C GLN A 148 4.58 5.02 -14.40
N GLU A 149 5.07 6.14 -14.95
CA GLU A 149 5.83 7.12 -14.17
C GLU A 149 5.00 7.54 -12.93
N GLY A 150 5.62 7.52 -11.74
CA GLY A 150 4.97 7.89 -10.48
C GLY A 150 4.47 6.71 -9.64
N VAL A 151 4.47 5.48 -10.17
CA VAL A 151 4.27 4.28 -9.36
C VAL A 151 5.57 3.98 -8.60
N LEU A 152 5.46 3.67 -7.31
CA LEU A 152 6.58 3.49 -6.39
C LEU A 152 6.79 2.01 -5.99
N GLY A 153 5.80 1.18 -6.25
CA GLY A 153 5.76 -0.25 -6.03
C GLY A 153 4.50 -0.82 -6.68
N VAL A 154 4.44 -2.14 -6.85
CA VAL A 154 3.30 -2.79 -7.46
C VAL A 154 3.12 -4.20 -6.94
N THR A 155 1.86 -4.61 -6.79
CA THR A 155 1.43 -5.94 -6.40
C THR A 155 0.45 -6.49 -7.44
N SER A 156 0.75 -7.65 -8.02
CA SER A 156 -0.19 -8.38 -8.89
C SER A 156 -1.27 -9.07 -8.04
N PRO A 157 -2.56 -8.81 -8.28
CA PRO A 157 -3.63 -9.62 -7.69
C PRO A 157 -3.75 -11.01 -8.33
N GLN A 158 -3.13 -11.27 -9.48
CA GLN A 158 -3.24 -12.54 -10.20
C GLN A 158 -2.24 -13.58 -9.71
N ASP A 159 -0.98 -13.18 -9.53
CA ASP A 159 0.11 -14.11 -9.19
C ASP A 159 0.88 -13.71 -7.92
N LEU A 160 0.37 -12.71 -7.18
CA LEU A 160 0.91 -12.21 -5.93
C LEU A 160 2.33 -11.66 -6.04
N ARG A 161 2.91 -11.52 -7.25
CA ARG A 161 4.23 -10.89 -7.39
C ARG A 161 4.14 -9.44 -6.92
N MET A 162 5.12 -9.06 -6.12
CA MET A 162 5.31 -7.71 -5.63
C MET A 162 6.67 -7.21 -6.11
N SER A 163 6.77 -5.95 -6.55
CA SER A 163 8.06 -5.37 -6.89
C SER A 163 8.13 -3.88 -6.57
N LEU A 164 9.31 -3.45 -6.14
CA LEU A 164 9.59 -2.06 -5.77
C LEU A 164 11.11 -1.83 -5.59
N PRO A 165 11.57 -0.57 -5.68
CA PRO A 165 12.95 -0.22 -5.40
C PRO A 165 13.18 0.16 -3.93
N TYR A 166 14.40 -0.09 -3.43
CA TYR A 166 14.89 0.45 -2.16
C TYR A 166 15.13 1.97 -2.25
N ALA A 167 15.72 2.44 -3.35
CA ALA A 167 15.98 3.83 -3.68
C ALA A 167 16.77 4.66 -2.64
N GLY A 168 17.42 4.00 -1.67
CA GLY A 168 18.32 4.64 -0.71
C GLY A 168 17.64 5.36 0.45
N GLU A 169 16.30 5.41 0.50
CA GLU A 169 15.54 6.07 1.56
C GLU A 169 14.77 5.02 2.36
N ARG A 170 15.18 4.83 3.62
CA ARG A 170 14.73 3.75 4.48
C ARG A 170 13.25 3.84 4.87
N GLU A 171 12.78 5.01 5.29
CA GLU A 171 11.43 5.19 5.82
C GLU A 171 10.39 5.20 4.69
N PHE A 172 10.75 5.77 3.55
CA PHE A 172 9.99 5.75 2.31
C PHE A 172 9.92 4.33 1.75
N PHE A 173 11.03 3.58 1.70
CA PHE A 173 10.98 2.16 1.34
C PHE A 173 10.04 1.39 2.27
N LYS A 174 10.15 1.60 3.59
CA LYS A 174 9.28 0.94 4.57
C LYS A 174 7.81 1.30 4.33
N LEU A 175 7.50 2.57 4.08
CA LEU A 175 6.15 3.04 3.79
C LEU A 175 5.57 2.37 2.54
N VAL A 176 6.29 2.42 1.42
CA VAL A 176 5.86 1.82 0.14
C VAL A 176 5.78 0.29 0.24
N SER A 177 6.79 -0.35 0.84
CA SER A 177 6.78 -1.81 1.06
C SER A 177 5.61 -2.24 1.95
N THR A 178 5.23 -1.43 2.95
CA THR A 178 4.07 -1.74 3.80
C THR A 178 2.77 -1.58 3.02
N HIS A 179 2.65 -0.55 2.17
CA HIS A 179 1.51 -0.36 1.29
C HIS A 179 1.29 -1.58 0.39
N GLU A 180 2.33 -1.99 -0.33
CA GLU A 180 2.24 -3.13 -1.24
C GLU A 180 2.01 -4.46 -0.51
N MET A 181 2.65 -4.70 0.65
CA MET A 181 2.34 -5.88 1.46
C MET A 181 0.92 -5.83 2.03
N THR A 182 0.33 -4.66 2.24
CA THR A 182 -1.09 -4.57 2.63
C THR A 182 -1.99 -5.17 1.54
N HIS A 183 -1.70 -4.90 0.26
CA HIS A 183 -2.41 -5.55 -0.85
C HIS A 183 -2.27 -7.06 -0.80
N GLN A 184 -1.07 -7.59 -0.53
CA GLN A 184 -0.84 -9.04 -0.37
C GLN A 184 -1.73 -9.67 0.70
N PHE A 185 -1.75 -9.07 1.89
CA PHE A 185 -2.56 -9.56 3.00
C PHE A 185 -4.05 -9.50 2.66
N GLN A 186 -4.49 -8.42 2.01
CA GLN A 186 -5.88 -8.25 1.60
C GLN A 186 -6.29 -9.28 0.54
N ILE A 187 -5.53 -9.42 -0.54
CA ILE A 187 -5.83 -10.34 -1.64
C ILE A 187 -5.97 -11.77 -1.12
N GLN A 188 -4.98 -12.26 -0.38
CA GLN A 188 -4.99 -13.64 0.10
C GLN A 188 -6.11 -13.86 1.14
N LYS A 189 -6.28 -12.95 2.09
CA LYS A 189 -7.33 -13.07 3.12
C LYS A 189 -8.73 -13.07 2.51
N VAL A 190 -8.98 -12.18 1.54
CA VAL A 190 -10.29 -12.11 0.86
C VAL A 190 -10.51 -13.35 -0.01
N ALA A 191 -9.51 -13.79 -0.77
CA ALA A 191 -9.61 -14.98 -1.60
C ALA A 191 -9.90 -16.25 -0.77
N GLU A 192 -9.23 -16.42 0.37
CA GLU A 192 -9.50 -17.53 1.29
C GLU A 192 -10.90 -17.45 1.90
N ARG A 193 -11.35 -16.24 2.27
CA ARG A 193 -12.70 -16.06 2.80
C ARG A 193 -13.77 -16.38 1.77
N ALA A 194 -13.59 -15.93 0.52
CA ALA A 194 -14.46 -16.28 -0.60
C ALA A 194 -14.50 -17.79 -0.81
N ALA A 195 -13.34 -18.45 -0.88
CA ALA A 195 -13.25 -19.91 -1.03
C ALA A 195 -13.93 -20.65 0.14
N SER A 196 -13.75 -20.19 1.38
CA SER A 196 -14.40 -20.78 2.57
C SER A 196 -15.92 -20.59 2.58
N ALA A 197 -16.42 -19.56 1.89
CA ALA A 197 -17.84 -19.28 1.74
C ALA A 197 -18.45 -19.97 0.50
N GLY A 198 -17.64 -20.69 -0.29
CA GLY A 198 -18.08 -21.37 -1.52
C GLY A 198 -18.32 -20.44 -2.71
N LEU A 199 -17.69 -19.26 -2.73
CA LEU A 199 -17.70 -18.31 -3.85
C LEU A 199 -16.57 -18.57 -4.85
#